data_AF-A0AAV0ETL4-F1
#
_entry.id   AF-A0AAV0ETL4-F1
#
_cell.length_a   1.000
_cell.length_b   1.000
_cell.length_c   1.000
_cell.angle_alpha   90.00
_cell.angle_beta   90.00
_cell.angle_gamma   90.00
#
_symmetry.space_group_name_H-M   'P 1'
#
loop_
_entity.id
_entity.type
_entity.pdbx_description
1 polymer ?
#
loop_
_entity_poly.entity_id
_entity_poly.type
_entity_poly.pdbx_seq_one_letter_code
_entity_poly.pdbx_strand_id
1 'polypeptide(L)'
;MAACLHDHDCGDHDCSSSWSLYKHIDLSKVTALNEALRGSVKSVFKPWEQRLNSSEGYLESNEGDPELIVFIPFTSDVKIKSIAIVGGVDGTSPSKMRVFVNREGIDFADAQTIQPVQEWDLAENLQGVLEYQTRYSKFQSVGNITLHFPESFGADVTQIHYIGLRGEATQMKRDAVANIVYELMPNPSDHKARGESGGGLSHVE
;
A
#
# COMPACT_ATOMS: atom_id res chain seq x y z
N MET A 1 -20.14 4.45 44.02
CA MET A 1 -19.75 4.75 42.62
C MET A 1 -19.73 3.43 41.88
N ALA A 2 -20.67 3.24 40.96
CA ALA A 2 -20.83 2.01 40.19
C ALA A 2 -19.69 1.91 39.16
N ALA A 3 -18.82 0.91 39.31
CA ALA A 3 -17.92 0.48 38.27
C ALA A 3 -18.71 -0.45 37.34
N CYS A 4 -19.05 0.04 36.15
CA CYS A 4 -19.59 -0.81 35.08
C CYS A 4 -18.45 -1.69 34.55
N LEU A 5 -18.35 -2.90 35.08
CA LEU A 5 -17.64 -4.01 34.45
C LEU A 5 -18.42 -4.38 33.19
N HIS A 6 -17.91 -3.98 32.01
CA HIS A 6 -18.37 -4.56 30.76
C HIS A 6 -17.68 -5.90 30.59
N ASP A 7 -18.42 -6.94 30.93
CA ASP A 7 -18.24 -8.31 30.48
C ASP A 7 -18.32 -8.32 28.95
N HIS A 8 -17.18 -8.44 28.28
CA HIS A 8 -17.15 -8.82 26.87
C HIS A 8 -16.86 -10.31 26.83
N ASP A 9 -17.96 -11.07 26.75
CA ASP A 9 -18.01 -12.39 26.13
C ASP A 9 -17.27 -12.32 24.79
N CYS A 10 -16.03 -12.80 24.78
CA CYS A 10 -15.29 -13.11 23.57
C CYS A 10 -15.56 -14.57 23.21
N GLY A 11 -16.81 -14.85 22.83
CA GLY A 11 -17.15 -16.03 22.07
C GLY A 11 -16.35 -16.04 20.77
N ASP A 12 -15.33 -16.91 20.72
CA ASP A 12 -14.71 -17.51 19.53
C ASP A 12 -15.03 -16.81 18.20
N HIS A 13 -14.50 -15.59 18.03
CA HIS A 13 -14.82 -14.74 16.88
C HIS A 13 -13.67 -14.81 15.88
N ASP A 14 -13.71 -15.82 15.01
CA ASP A 14 -13.32 -15.79 13.59
C ASP A 14 -12.28 -14.73 13.15
N CYS A 15 -11.17 -14.59 13.89
CA CYS A 15 -10.14 -13.60 13.62
C CYS A 15 -9.51 -13.84 12.24
N SER A 16 -9.44 -15.10 11.81
CA SER A 16 -8.88 -15.50 10.51
C SER A 16 -9.61 -14.84 9.33
N SER A 17 -10.95 -14.78 9.34
CA SER A 17 -11.72 -14.19 8.24
C SER A 17 -11.55 -12.68 8.10
N SER A 18 -11.18 -11.98 9.19
CA SER A 18 -10.92 -10.54 9.13
C SER A 18 -9.65 -10.19 8.35
N TRP A 19 -8.68 -11.10 8.28
CA TRP A 19 -7.40 -10.96 7.55
C TRP A 19 -7.51 -11.50 6.11
N SER A 20 -8.63 -11.20 5.46
CA SER A 20 -8.98 -11.71 4.12
C SER A 20 -8.03 -11.24 3.01
N LEU A 21 -7.35 -10.10 3.21
CA LEU A 21 -6.62 -9.42 2.13
C LEU A 21 -5.38 -10.17 1.67
N TYR A 22 -4.83 -11.10 2.47
CA TYR A 22 -3.71 -11.95 2.04
C TYR A 22 -3.99 -12.64 0.70
N LYS A 23 -5.23 -13.14 0.50
CA LYS A 23 -5.66 -13.81 -0.74
C LYS A 23 -5.74 -12.87 -1.95
N HIS A 24 -5.74 -11.56 -1.71
CA HIS A 24 -5.85 -10.53 -2.73
C HIS A 24 -4.50 -9.90 -3.08
N ILE A 25 -3.41 -10.24 -2.38
CA ILE A 25 -2.06 -9.77 -2.69
C ILE A 25 -1.53 -10.51 -3.93
N ASP A 26 -1.03 -9.76 -4.92
CA ASP A 26 -0.33 -10.33 -6.07
C ASP A 26 1.13 -10.60 -5.68
N LEU A 27 1.37 -11.71 -4.96
CA LEU A 27 2.69 -12.13 -4.47
C LEU A 27 3.75 -12.25 -5.58
N SER A 28 3.34 -12.43 -6.83
CA SER A 28 4.26 -12.52 -7.96
C SER A 28 4.97 -11.19 -8.23
N LYS A 29 4.26 -10.07 -7.98
CA LYS A 29 4.70 -8.69 -8.23
C LYS A 29 5.10 -7.91 -6.97
N VAL A 30 5.00 -8.53 -5.79
CA VAL A 30 5.56 -7.96 -4.56
C VAL A 30 7.07 -7.79 -4.72
N THR A 31 7.56 -6.61 -4.36
CA THR A 31 8.99 -6.27 -4.40
C THR A 31 9.40 -5.54 -3.14
N ALA A 32 10.66 -5.65 -2.77
CA ALA A 32 11.27 -4.85 -1.73
C ALA A 32 12.52 -4.15 -2.25
N LEU A 33 12.80 -2.97 -1.73
CA LEU A 33 14.07 -2.26 -1.88
C LEU A 33 14.87 -2.45 -0.59
N ASN A 34 16.18 -2.62 -0.77
CA ASN A 34 17.16 -2.85 0.29
C ASN A 34 16.98 -4.16 1.08
N GLU A 35 16.35 -5.19 0.48
CA GLU A 35 16.33 -6.53 1.08
C GLU A 35 17.69 -7.25 0.95
N ALA A 36 18.19 -7.85 2.02
CA ALA A 36 19.45 -8.60 2.05
C ALA A 36 19.42 -9.82 1.13
N LEU A 37 18.28 -10.52 1.11
CA LEU A 37 18.04 -11.68 0.27
C LEU A 37 16.93 -11.35 -0.73
N ARG A 38 17.28 -11.35 -2.02
CA ARG A 38 16.34 -11.00 -3.09
C ARG A 38 15.11 -11.92 -3.08
N GLY A 39 13.93 -11.33 -3.02
CA GLY A 39 12.64 -12.01 -2.96
C GLY A 39 12.25 -12.53 -1.58
N SER A 40 13.04 -12.26 -0.53
CA SER A 40 12.71 -12.61 0.86
C SER A 40 11.43 -11.93 1.33
N VAL A 41 11.11 -10.75 0.80
CA VAL A 41 9.84 -10.06 1.07
C VAL A 41 8.60 -10.92 0.87
N LYS A 42 8.65 -11.97 0.04
CA LYS A 42 7.49 -12.84 -0.18
C LYS A 42 7.17 -13.74 1.01
N SER A 43 8.16 -14.07 1.86
CA SER A 43 7.96 -14.96 3.01
C SER A 43 7.23 -14.32 4.19
N VAL A 44 7.12 -12.99 4.21
CA VAL A 44 6.44 -12.27 5.31
C VAL A 44 4.93 -12.22 5.12
N PHE A 45 4.43 -12.59 3.94
CA PHE A 45 3.00 -12.68 3.63
C PHE A 45 2.52 -14.11 3.80
N LYS A 46 1.70 -14.34 4.83
CA LYS A 46 1.12 -15.64 5.17
C LYS A 46 -0.24 -15.46 5.83
N PRO A 47 -1.03 -16.53 6.02
CA PRO A 47 -2.27 -16.44 6.78
C PRO A 47 -2.05 -15.95 8.21
N TRP A 48 -3.04 -15.26 8.78
CA TRP A 48 -2.98 -14.73 10.15
C TRP A 48 -2.64 -15.78 11.23
N GLU A 49 -3.13 -17.00 11.04
CA GLU A 49 -2.87 -18.13 11.94
C GLU A 49 -1.39 -18.53 11.96
N GLN A 50 -0.66 -18.24 10.89
CA GLN A 50 0.76 -18.56 10.72
C GLN A 50 1.67 -17.35 10.97
N ARG A 51 1.13 -16.21 11.45
CA ARG A 51 1.90 -14.97 11.62
C ARG A 51 3.15 -15.11 12.49
N LEU A 52 3.12 -16.02 13.47
CA LEU A 52 4.26 -16.32 14.37
C LEU A 52 5.13 -17.50 13.90
N ASN A 53 4.80 -18.11 12.77
CA ASN A 53 5.59 -19.21 12.23
C ASN A 53 6.84 -18.64 11.52
N SER A 54 8.01 -18.79 12.14
CA SER A 54 9.28 -18.33 11.58
C SER A 54 9.90 -19.29 10.56
N SER A 55 9.27 -20.43 10.28
CA SER A 55 9.84 -21.47 9.40
C SER A 55 9.85 -21.07 7.92
N GLU A 56 8.99 -20.14 7.50
CA GLU A 56 8.91 -19.70 6.09
C GLU A 56 9.94 -18.62 5.72
N GLY A 57 10.74 -18.16 6.69
CA GLY A 57 11.74 -17.11 6.51
C GLY A 57 11.27 -15.74 7.00
N TYR A 58 12.06 -14.71 6.70
CA TYR A 58 11.85 -13.32 7.07
C TYR A 58 12.44 -12.38 6.02
N LEU A 59 11.95 -11.14 6.00
CA LEU A 59 12.56 -10.04 5.27
C LEU A 59 13.60 -9.39 6.19
N GLU A 60 14.79 -9.15 5.68
CA GLU A 60 15.86 -8.43 6.37
C GLU A 60 16.42 -7.35 5.45
N SER A 61 16.81 -6.21 6.01
CA SER A 61 17.52 -5.16 5.29
C SER A 61 18.99 -5.48 5.08
N ASN A 62 19.66 -4.81 4.14
CA ASN A 62 21.11 -4.98 3.99
C ASN A 62 21.87 -4.58 5.26
N GLU A 63 23.03 -5.20 5.47
CA GLU A 63 23.88 -4.92 6.62
C GLU A 63 24.29 -3.44 6.69
N GLY A 64 24.05 -2.80 7.84
CA GLY A 64 24.43 -1.41 8.08
C GLY A 64 23.44 -0.37 7.57
N ASP A 65 22.30 -0.80 7.02
CA ASP A 65 21.22 0.08 6.59
C ASP A 65 19.84 -0.51 6.96
N PRO A 66 19.16 -0.01 8.01
CA PRO A 66 17.87 -0.52 8.44
C PRO A 66 16.70 -0.08 7.53
N GLU A 67 16.93 0.82 6.56
CA GLU A 67 15.87 1.38 5.74
C GLU A 67 15.30 0.34 4.75
N LEU A 68 13.98 0.13 4.74
CA LEU A 68 13.30 -0.80 3.84
C LEU A 68 12.09 -0.16 3.16
N ILE A 69 11.87 -0.50 1.90
CA ILE A 69 10.61 -0.21 1.19
C ILE A 69 10.02 -1.52 0.69
N VAL A 70 8.72 -1.73 0.94
CA VAL A 70 7.96 -2.90 0.50
C VAL A 70 6.79 -2.45 -0.35
N PHE A 71 6.79 -2.85 -1.62
CA PHE A 71 5.70 -2.59 -2.56
C PHE A 71 4.77 -3.81 -2.69
N ILE A 72 3.49 -3.59 -2.44
CA ILE A 72 2.46 -4.63 -2.35
C ILE A 72 1.32 -4.29 -3.32
N PRO A 73 1.27 -4.93 -4.49
CA PRO A 73 0.14 -4.83 -5.41
C PRO A 73 -0.99 -5.78 -5.01
N PHE A 74 -2.24 -5.34 -5.24
CA PHE A 74 -3.44 -6.16 -5.07
C PHE A 74 -4.03 -6.58 -6.42
N THR A 75 -4.69 -7.73 -6.45
CA THR A 75 -5.40 -8.27 -7.63
C THR A 75 -6.77 -7.62 -7.86
N SER A 76 -7.29 -6.90 -6.87
CA SER A 76 -8.53 -6.12 -6.91
C SER A 76 -8.39 -4.93 -5.97
N ASP A 77 -9.19 -3.87 -6.16
CA ASP A 77 -9.23 -2.77 -5.18
C ASP A 77 -9.64 -3.31 -3.80
N VAL A 78 -8.91 -2.92 -2.76
CA VAL A 78 -9.19 -3.31 -1.38
C VAL A 78 -9.47 -2.10 -0.50
N LYS A 79 -10.20 -2.35 0.56
CA LYS A 79 -10.40 -1.45 1.69
C LYS A 79 -9.54 -1.93 2.84
N ILE A 80 -8.55 -1.13 3.25
CA ILE A 80 -7.66 -1.49 4.36
C ILE A 80 -8.21 -0.85 5.63
N LYS A 81 -8.41 -1.66 6.68
CA LYS A 81 -8.87 -1.21 8.01
C LYS A 81 -7.69 -1.10 8.97
N SER A 82 -6.86 -2.13 9.05
CA SER A 82 -5.64 -2.12 9.87
C SER A 82 -4.50 -2.88 9.21
N ILE A 83 -3.30 -2.60 9.70
CA ILE A 83 -2.03 -3.22 9.29
C ILE A 83 -1.42 -3.84 10.55
N ALA A 84 -0.89 -5.06 10.45
CA ALA A 84 -0.09 -5.66 11.52
C ALA A 84 1.31 -5.96 11.00
N ILE A 85 2.31 -5.61 11.81
CA ILE A 85 3.72 -5.89 11.53
C ILE A 85 4.24 -6.73 12.69
N VAL A 86 4.92 -7.84 12.40
CA VAL A 86 5.73 -8.58 13.37
C VAL A 86 7.18 -8.42 12.93
N GLY A 87 7.95 -7.65 13.69
CA GLY A 87 9.38 -7.44 13.46
C GLY A 87 10.23 -8.51 14.14
N GLY A 88 11.56 -8.39 13.98
CA GLY A 88 12.54 -9.24 14.65
C GLY A 88 12.80 -8.87 16.11
N VAL A 89 13.69 -9.62 16.75
CA VAL A 89 14.10 -9.45 18.16
C VAL A 89 15.30 -8.52 18.29
N ASP A 90 15.68 -8.19 19.53
CA ASP A 90 16.93 -7.46 19.83
C ASP A 90 17.06 -6.11 19.10
N GLY A 91 15.95 -5.37 18.97
CA GLY A 91 15.94 -4.04 18.34
C GLY A 91 15.93 -4.03 16.81
N THR A 92 15.88 -5.20 16.16
CA THR A 92 15.74 -5.33 14.70
C THR A 92 14.30 -5.10 14.21
N SER A 93 13.33 -4.99 15.10
CA SER A 93 11.96 -4.59 14.73
C SER A 93 11.95 -3.17 14.13
N PRO A 94 11.13 -2.90 13.10
CA PRO A 94 10.96 -1.53 12.61
C PRO A 94 10.29 -0.67 13.68
N SER A 95 10.80 0.54 13.90
CA SER A 95 10.26 1.50 14.88
C SER A 95 9.28 2.48 14.25
N LYS A 96 9.28 2.61 12.93
CA LYS A 96 8.45 3.56 12.20
C LYS A 96 7.93 2.99 10.89
N MET A 97 6.70 3.36 10.53
CA MET A 97 6.09 2.99 9.25
C MET A 97 5.43 4.19 8.58
N ARG A 98 5.80 4.46 7.34
CA ARG A 98 5.16 5.41 6.43
C ARG A 98 4.46 4.65 5.31
N VAL A 99 3.27 5.10 4.95
CA VAL A 99 2.44 4.40 3.97
C VAL A 99 2.05 5.31 2.82
N PHE A 100 2.21 4.78 1.61
CA PHE A 100 1.76 5.37 0.36
C PHE A 100 0.78 4.41 -0.32
N VAL A 101 -0.24 4.93 -1.00
CA VAL A 101 -1.24 4.11 -1.68
C VAL A 101 -1.43 4.57 -3.11
N ASN A 102 -1.73 3.63 -4.02
CA ASN A 102 -1.99 3.88 -5.44
C ASN A 102 -0.86 4.67 -6.13
N ARG A 103 0.39 4.36 -5.76
CA ARG A 103 1.59 4.88 -6.39
C ARG A 103 2.59 3.75 -6.56
N GLU A 104 3.06 3.61 -7.79
CA GLU A 104 4.07 2.63 -8.16
C GLU A 104 5.44 3.31 -8.21
N GLY A 105 6.51 2.55 -7.97
CA GLY A 105 7.87 3.05 -8.14
C GLY A 105 8.36 4.04 -7.09
N ILE A 106 7.77 4.07 -5.89
CA ILE A 106 8.29 4.87 -4.77
C ILE A 106 9.66 4.33 -4.37
N ASP A 107 10.69 5.17 -4.47
CA ASP A 107 12.04 4.90 -3.97
C ASP A 107 12.36 5.67 -2.67
N PHE A 108 13.61 5.59 -2.20
CA PHE A 108 14.04 6.26 -0.97
C PHE A 108 14.05 7.79 -1.07
N ALA A 109 14.29 8.37 -2.25
CA ALA A 109 14.25 9.82 -2.45
C ALA A 109 12.80 10.31 -2.47
N ASP A 110 11.91 9.57 -3.12
CA ASP A 110 10.47 9.81 -3.11
C ASP A 110 9.89 9.71 -1.69
N ALA A 111 10.30 8.70 -0.92
CA ALA A 111 9.81 8.49 0.45
C ALA A 111 10.18 9.63 1.43
N GLN A 112 11.18 10.45 1.10
CA GLN A 112 11.58 11.63 1.87
C GLN A 112 10.82 12.90 1.46
N THR A 113 10.41 12.99 0.19
CA THR A 113 9.83 14.22 -0.38
C THR A 113 8.30 14.17 -0.48
N ILE A 114 7.75 12.99 -0.72
CA ILE A 114 6.32 12.76 -0.84
C ILE A 114 5.70 12.65 0.54
N GLN A 115 4.61 13.37 0.76
CA GLN A 115 3.84 13.23 2.00
C GLN A 115 3.20 11.83 2.07
N PRO A 116 3.48 11.04 3.13
CA PRO A 116 2.82 9.76 3.32
C PRO A 116 1.33 9.96 3.60
N VAL A 117 0.51 9.00 3.17
CA VAL A 117 -0.94 9.01 3.44
C VAL A 117 -1.21 8.93 4.93
N GLN A 118 -0.41 8.10 5.62
CA GLN A 118 -0.41 7.97 7.06
C GLN A 118 0.96 7.45 7.52
N GLU A 119 1.33 7.84 8.73
CA GLU A 119 2.56 7.45 9.41
C GLU A 119 2.21 6.96 10.83
N TRP A 120 2.97 5.99 11.33
CA TRP A 120 2.86 5.46 12.69
C TRP A 120 4.25 5.28 13.29
N ASP A 121 4.37 5.61 14.56
CA ASP A 121 5.41 5.07 15.43
C ASP A 121 4.97 3.66 15.85
N LEU A 122 5.80 2.68 15.52
CA LEU A 122 5.54 1.28 15.81
C LEU A 122 5.96 0.95 17.24
N ALA A 123 5.46 -0.18 17.76
CA ALA A 123 5.93 -0.88 18.94
C ALA A 123 6.35 -2.29 18.55
N GLU A 124 7.34 -2.84 19.25
CA GLU A 124 7.77 -4.23 19.06
C GLU A 124 6.59 -5.18 19.30
N ASN A 125 6.23 -5.94 18.26
CA ASN A 125 5.03 -6.77 18.24
C ASN A 125 5.38 -8.25 18.09
N LEU A 126 6.27 -8.75 18.96
CA LEU A 126 6.78 -10.13 18.90
C LEU A 126 5.67 -11.18 19.04
N GLN A 127 4.54 -10.83 19.67
CA GLN A 127 3.38 -11.71 19.84
C GLN A 127 2.36 -11.59 18.69
N GLY A 128 2.55 -10.66 17.76
CA GLY A 128 1.66 -10.45 16.62
C GLY A 128 0.23 -10.13 17.02
N VAL A 129 0.03 -9.41 18.12
CA VAL A 129 -1.30 -9.01 18.63
C VAL A 129 -1.63 -7.56 18.31
N LEU A 130 -0.60 -6.74 18.07
CA LEU A 130 -0.77 -5.33 17.80
C LEU A 130 -1.18 -5.09 16.34
N GLU A 131 -2.15 -4.19 16.18
CA GLU A 131 -2.66 -3.73 14.89
C GLU A 131 -2.70 -2.20 14.85
N TYR A 132 -2.29 -1.64 13.73
CA TYR A 132 -2.30 -0.20 13.48
C TYR A 132 -3.52 0.16 12.66
N GLN A 133 -4.43 0.95 13.24
CA GLN A 133 -5.64 1.40 12.57
C GLN A 133 -5.32 2.43 11.49
N THR A 134 -5.87 2.22 10.30
CA THR A 134 -5.80 3.17 9.19
C THR A 134 -6.91 4.21 9.29
N ARG A 135 -6.67 5.39 8.73
CA ARG A 135 -7.70 6.39 8.46
C ARG A 135 -8.57 5.91 7.32
N TYR A 136 -9.53 5.04 7.63
CA TYR A 136 -10.36 4.31 6.67
C TYR A 136 -10.79 5.10 5.43
N SER A 137 -11.18 6.38 5.57
CA SER A 137 -11.56 7.25 4.44
C SER A 137 -10.48 7.44 3.36
N LYS A 138 -9.20 7.28 3.70
CA LYS A 138 -8.06 7.34 2.77
C LYS A 138 -7.67 5.99 2.17
N PHE A 139 -8.23 4.90 2.70
CA PHE A 139 -7.88 3.52 2.34
C PHE A 139 -9.09 2.75 1.79
N GLN A 140 -10.04 3.43 1.12
CA GLN A 140 -11.27 2.82 0.57
C GLN A 140 -11.11 2.13 -0.79
N SER A 141 -10.09 2.49 -1.57
CA SER A 141 -9.88 1.97 -2.92
C SER A 141 -8.39 1.94 -3.17
N VAL A 142 -7.75 0.88 -2.64
CA VAL A 142 -6.31 0.70 -2.71
C VAL A 142 -6.03 -0.47 -3.65
N GLY A 143 -5.32 -0.21 -4.75
CA GLY A 143 -4.86 -1.27 -5.65
C GLY A 143 -3.38 -1.59 -5.52
N ASN A 144 -2.61 -0.70 -4.90
CA ASN A 144 -1.28 -1.01 -4.39
C ASN A 144 -1.01 -0.17 -3.15
N ILE A 145 -0.16 -0.72 -2.27
CA ILE A 145 0.31 -0.05 -1.06
C ILE A 145 1.83 -0.20 -1.01
N THR A 146 2.51 0.90 -0.69
CA THR A 146 3.95 0.91 -0.40
C THR A 146 4.14 1.20 1.08
N LEU A 147 4.86 0.31 1.76
CA LEU A 147 5.25 0.47 3.16
C LEU A 147 6.72 0.86 3.19
N HIS A 148 7.03 1.98 3.85
CA HIS A 148 8.39 2.44 4.07
C HIS A 148 8.71 2.36 5.55
N PHE A 149 9.80 1.67 5.88
CA PHE A 149 10.33 1.49 7.22
C PHE A 149 11.69 2.21 7.29
N PRO A 150 11.73 3.47 7.73
CA PRO A 150 12.96 4.26 7.71
C PRO A 150 13.99 3.84 8.75
N GLU A 151 13.55 3.21 9.84
CA GLU A 151 14.39 2.95 11.02
C GLU A 151 13.90 1.73 11.80
N SER A 152 14.84 1.11 12.52
CA SER A 152 14.61 0.03 13.48
C SER A 152 14.56 0.59 14.92
N PHE A 153 14.30 -0.28 15.90
CA PHE A 153 14.30 0.08 17.32
C PHE A 153 15.69 0.35 17.92
N GLY A 154 16.76 -0.01 17.23
CA GLY A 154 18.12 0.22 17.72
C GLY A 154 19.20 -0.67 17.10
N ALA A 155 18.85 -1.56 16.17
CA ALA A 155 19.80 -2.37 15.43
C ALA A 155 20.17 -1.75 14.07
N ASP A 156 21.32 -2.13 13.52
CA ASP A 156 21.78 -1.68 12.20
C ASP A 156 21.02 -2.34 11.03
N VAL A 157 20.11 -3.27 11.33
CA VAL A 157 19.26 -3.96 10.36
C VAL A 157 17.81 -3.97 10.81
N THR A 158 16.89 -4.01 9.85
CA THR A 158 15.46 -4.20 10.10
C THR A 158 15.05 -5.60 9.67
N GLN A 159 14.40 -6.35 10.57
CA GLN A 159 13.83 -7.66 10.30
C GLN A 159 12.31 -7.63 10.42
N ILE A 160 11.63 -8.26 9.46
CA ILE A 160 10.17 -8.40 9.43
C ILE A 160 9.81 -9.87 9.17
N HIS A 161 9.06 -10.46 10.10
CA HIS A 161 8.58 -11.84 10.02
C HIS A 161 7.15 -11.95 9.47
N TYR A 162 6.36 -10.89 9.58
CA TYR A 162 4.98 -10.88 9.13
C TYR A 162 4.50 -9.49 8.77
N ILE A 163 3.82 -9.38 7.62
CA ILE A 163 3.02 -8.22 7.23
C ILE A 163 1.59 -8.70 6.99
N GLY A 164 0.69 -8.31 7.88
CA GLY A 164 -0.73 -8.54 7.76
C GLY A 164 -1.46 -7.31 7.29
N LEU A 165 -2.48 -7.51 6.46
CA LEU A 165 -3.44 -6.48 6.09
C LEU A 165 -4.87 -6.96 6.40
N ARG A 166 -5.59 -6.20 7.25
CA ARG A 166 -6.97 -6.49 7.63
C ARG A 166 -7.91 -5.57 6.88
N GLY A 167 -8.97 -6.13 6.31
CA GLY A 167 -9.87 -5.34 5.47
C GLY A 167 -10.77 -6.19 4.58
N GLU A 168 -11.29 -5.56 3.53
CA GLU A 168 -12.27 -6.14 2.62
C GLU A 168 -11.90 -5.87 1.17
N ALA A 169 -11.88 -6.89 0.33
CA ALA A 169 -11.76 -6.69 -1.11
C ALA A 169 -13.07 -6.15 -1.69
N THR A 170 -12.97 -5.21 -2.61
CA THR A 170 -14.12 -4.77 -3.39
C THR A 170 -14.38 -5.79 -4.50
N GLN A 171 -15.64 -6.05 -4.84
CA GLN A 171 -15.99 -7.00 -5.92
C GLN A 171 -15.61 -6.50 -7.34
N MET A 172 -14.96 -5.34 -7.45
CA MET A 172 -14.53 -4.77 -8.72
C MET A 172 -13.14 -5.32 -9.05
N LYS A 173 -13.09 -6.35 -9.90
CA LYS A 173 -11.83 -6.77 -10.54
C LYS A 173 -11.33 -5.62 -11.41
N ARG A 174 -10.05 -5.25 -11.24
CA ARG A 174 -9.39 -4.36 -12.19
C ARG A 174 -9.14 -5.13 -13.47
N ASP A 175 -10.04 -4.99 -14.44
CA ASP A 175 -9.69 -5.28 -15.83
C ASP A 175 -8.67 -4.21 -16.24
N ALA A 176 -7.47 -4.64 -16.62
CA ALA A 176 -6.46 -3.71 -17.09
C ALA A 176 -7.05 -3.00 -18.32
N VAL A 177 -7.29 -1.69 -18.21
CA VAL A 177 -7.77 -0.87 -19.33
C VAL A 177 -6.64 -0.78 -20.36
N ALA A 178 -6.45 -1.85 -21.11
CA ALA A 178 -5.74 -1.86 -22.37
C ALA A 178 -6.70 -1.25 -23.40
N ASN A 179 -6.24 -0.23 -24.10
CA ASN A 179 -6.97 0.57 -25.11
C ASN A 179 -7.75 1.77 -24.56
N ILE A 180 -7.02 2.77 -24.05
CA ILE A 180 -7.40 4.15 -24.39
C ILE A 180 -6.88 4.39 -25.81
N VAL A 181 -7.65 3.95 -26.81
CA VAL A 181 -7.47 4.44 -28.19
C VAL A 181 -7.99 5.86 -28.17
N TYR A 182 -7.08 6.82 -28.05
CA TYR A 182 -7.39 8.20 -28.39
C TYR A 182 -7.45 8.27 -29.92
N GLU A 183 -8.59 7.91 -30.50
CA GLU A 183 -8.87 8.12 -31.91
C GLU A 183 -9.07 9.61 -32.18
N LEU A 184 -7.99 10.39 -32.12
CA LEU A 184 -7.94 11.66 -32.84
C LEU A 184 -7.45 11.37 -34.25
N MET A 185 -8.38 11.00 -35.13
CA MET A 185 -8.22 11.31 -36.55
C MET A 185 -9.38 12.17 -37.07
N PRO A 186 -9.05 13.15 -37.92
CA PRO A 186 -9.73 14.44 -37.99
C PRO A 186 -10.90 14.41 -38.97
N ASN A 187 -11.97 15.15 -38.67
CA ASN A 187 -12.93 15.62 -39.68
C ASN A 187 -13.88 16.66 -39.08
N PRO A 188 -14.53 17.55 -39.84
CA PRO A 188 -14.25 18.06 -41.18
C PRO A 188 -14.20 19.60 -41.13
N SER A 189 -13.13 20.23 -41.63
CA SER A 189 -13.30 21.54 -42.28
C SER A 189 -14.08 21.30 -43.57
N ASP A 190 -15.37 21.03 -43.36
CA ASP A 190 -16.43 20.99 -44.33
C ASP A 190 -16.43 22.34 -45.03
N HIS A 191 -15.99 22.29 -46.27
CA HIS A 191 -15.96 23.41 -47.18
C HIS A 191 -17.33 24.11 -47.22
N LYS A 192 -17.35 25.40 -46.88
CA LYS A 192 -18.24 26.34 -47.56
C LYS A 192 -17.42 27.40 -48.26
N ALA A 193 -17.11 27.10 -49.52
CA ALA A 193 -16.83 28.11 -50.50
C ALA A 193 -18.16 28.77 -50.94
N ARG A 194 -18.12 30.10 -51.00
CA ARG A 194 -18.89 31.03 -51.84
C ARG A 194 -20.18 31.65 -51.27
N GLY A 195 -20.21 32.98 -51.31
CA GLY A 195 -21.41 33.81 -51.20
C GLY A 195 -21.06 35.26 -50.85
N GLU A 196 -20.86 36.09 -51.87
CA GLU A 196 -20.58 37.53 -51.82
C GLU A 196 -21.62 38.33 -51.02
N SER A 197 -21.19 39.44 -50.37
CA SER A 197 -21.81 40.79 -50.44
C SER A 197 -21.47 41.67 -49.22
N GLY A 198 -20.97 42.89 -49.46
CA GLY A 198 -21.34 44.05 -48.62
C GLY A 198 -20.22 44.83 -47.93
N GLY A 199 -19.54 45.70 -48.68
CA GLY A 199 -19.31 47.13 -48.36
C GLY A 199 -18.65 47.55 -47.02
N GLY A 200 -17.47 48.16 -47.13
CA GLY A 200 -16.89 48.98 -46.05
C GLY A 200 -15.62 49.71 -46.53
N LEU A 201 -15.81 50.90 -47.09
CA LEU A 201 -14.77 51.83 -47.52
C LEU A 201 -13.95 52.32 -46.31
N SER A 202 -12.61 52.32 -46.41
CA SER A 202 -11.76 53.18 -45.59
C SER A 202 -10.77 53.94 -46.49
N HIS A 203 -11.06 55.22 -46.68
CA HIS A 203 -10.08 56.22 -47.07
C HIS A 203 -9.99 57.20 -45.90
N VAL A 204 -8.81 57.27 -45.28
CA VAL A 204 -8.39 58.40 -44.46
C VAL A 204 -6.93 58.69 -44.81
N GLU A 205 -6.69 59.99 -44.93
CA GLU A 205 -5.55 60.79 -45.41
C GLU A 205 -4.14 60.22 -45.27
#